data_AF-A0AAV9XUV0-F1
#
_entry.id   AF-A0AAV9XUV0-F1
#
_cell.length_a   1.000
_cell.length_b   1.000
_cell.length_c   1.000
_cell.angle_alpha   90.00
_cell.angle_beta   90.00
_cell.angle_gamma   90.00
#
_symmetry.space_group_name_H-M   'P 1'
#
loop_
_entity.id
_entity.type
_entity.pdbx_description
1 polymer ?
#
loop_
_entity_poly.entity_id
_entity_poly.type
_entity_poly.pdbx_seq_one_letter_code
_entity_poly.pdbx_strand_id
1 'polypeptide(L)'
;MPSYKINFEVSVISSIISFVGLAFAACPDPTVNGFATGTTGGGGAAAVTVTTAADLIANAKASGSKVIVVKGTITANAAITATSNKTIRGIDENATIIGGFDIRDQANIIIKNLNIHVVGSVDGIASGTSTKIWYDHLNIWDASDGLLDTTLGSGYQTVSWCKFWYSSSSLDHRLASLLSSWGGSSNGPEDEGKLHVTYHHN
;
A
#
# COMPACT_ATOMS: atom_id res chain seq x y z
N MET A 1 2.36 -2.33 81.00
CA MET A 1 3.42 -2.11 80.00
C MET A 1 2.95 -0.98 79.08
N PRO A 2 3.72 0.09 78.88
CA PRO A 2 3.25 1.30 78.21
C PRO A 2 3.11 1.07 76.69
N SER A 3 1.99 1.51 76.13
CA SER A 3 1.71 1.54 74.70
C SER A 3 2.38 2.76 74.07
N TYR A 4 3.36 2.55 73.20
CA TYR A 4 3.97 3.62 72.41
C TYR A 4 3.18 3.79 71.11
N LYS A 5 2.49 4.92 70.95
CA LYS A 5 1.91 5.33 69.67
C LYS A 5 3.01 6.01 68.85
N ILE A 6 3.37 5.42 67.72
CA ILE A 6 4.24 6.06 66.73
C ILE A 6 3.34 6.85 65.78
N ASN A 7 3.42 8.18 65.85
CA ASN A 7 2.82 9.06 64.85
C ASN A 7 3.78 9.14 63.65
N PHE A 8 3.37 8.66 62.49
CA PHE A 8 4.06 8.93 61.23
C PHE A 8 3.44 10.19 60.61
N GLU A 9 4.19 11.29 60.57
CA GLU A 9 3.86 12.41 59.70
C GLU A 9 4.16 12.00 58.25
N VAL A 10 3.14 12.01 57.40
CA VAL A 10 3.30 11.80 55.95
C VAL A 10 3.64 13.14 55.32
N SER A 11 4.93 13.36 55.02
CA SER A 11 5.34 14.42 54.11
C SER A 11 5.01 13.99 52.68
N VAL A 12 4.00 14.61 52.07
CA VAL A 12 3.64 14.33 50.67
C VAL A 12 4.65 15.04 49.77
N ILE A 13 5.73 14.34 49.39
CA ILE A 13 6.59 14.79 48.30
C ILE A 13 5.86 14.46 46.99
N SER A 14 5.28 15.49 46.38
CA SER A 14 4.72 15.43 45.02
C SER A 14 5.82 14.99 44.04
N SER A 15 5.85 13.69 43.75
CA SER A 15 6.76 13.11 42.77
C SER A 15 6.00 13.03 41.46
N ILE A 16 6.37 13.89 40.50
CA ILE A 16 5.92 13.78 39.12
C ILE A 16 6.39 12.42 38.60
N ILE A 17 5.48 11.46 38.45
CA ILE A 17 5.73 10.24 37.69
C ILE A 17 5.77 10.66 36.23
N SER A 18 6.98 10.94 35.73
CA SER A 18 7.19 11.04 34.30
C SER A 18 7.04 9.63 33.73
N PHE A 19 5.90 9.38 33.07
CA PHE A 19 5.71 8.20 32.25
C PHE A 19 6.71 8.32 31.09
N VAL A 20 7.89 7.72 31.25
CA VAL A 20 8.79 7.49 30.12
C VAL A 20 8.07 6.45 29.27
N GLY A 21 7.32 6.92 28.28
CA GLY A 21 6.75 6.05 27.27
C GLY A 21 7.91 5.29 26.62
N LEU A 22 7.99 3.99 26.87
CA LEU A 22 8.81 3.10 26.06
C LEU A 22 8.28 3.20 24.64
N ALA A 23 8.95 4.01 23.82
CA ALA A 23 8.82 3.93 22.39
C ALA A 23 9.35 2.55 22.01
N PHE A 24 8.45 1.61 21.73
CA PHE A 24 8.82 0.43 20.97
C PHE A 24 9.46 0.94 19.70
N ALA A 25 10.75 0.65 19.49
CA ALA A 25 11.38 0.88 18.22
C ALA A 25 10.60 0.06 17.20
N ALA A 26 9.76 0.74 16.41
CA ALA A 26 9.15 0.13 15.25
C ALA A 26 10.30 -0.41 14.39
N CYS A 27 10.18 -1.66 13.93
CA CYS A 27 11.08 -2.17 12.91
C CYS A 27 11.13 -1.12 11.78
N PRO A 28 12.31 -0.65 11.34
CA PRO A 28 12.39 0.26 10.22
C PRO A 28 11.59 -0.32 9.07
N ASP A 29 10.66 0.47 8.53
CA ASP A 29 9.93 0.03 7.35
C ASP A 29 10.97 -0.28 6.27
N PRO A 30 10.97 -1.48 5.65
CA PRO A 30 12.00 -1.84 4.69
C PRO A 30 12.14 -0.73 3.65
N THR A 31 13.37 -0.35 3.34
CA THR A 31 13.60 0.64 2.29
C THR A 31 13.30 0.03 0.94
N VAL A 32 12.69 0.81 0.05
CA VAL A 32 12.47 0.38 -1.34
C VAL A 32 13.81 -0.03 -1.99
N ASN A 33 13.81 -1.20 -2.63
CA ASN A 33 14.95 -1.75 -3.37
C ASN A 33 14.62 -1.87 -4.86
N GLY A 34 15.60 -2.27 -5.68
CA GLY A 34 15.38 -2.53 -7.11
C GLY A 34 15.12 -1.26 -7.92
N PHE A 35 14.42 -1.39 -9.04
CA PHE A 35 14.20 -0.28 -9.97
C PHE A 35 13.30 0.84 -9.41
N ALA A 36 12.49 0.59 -8.37
CA ALA A 36 11.74 1.64 -7.68
C ALA A 36 12.54 2.40 -6.61
N THR A 37 13.84 2.16 -6.46
CA THR A 37 14.69 2.87 -5.48
C THR A 37 14.50 4.39 -5.61
N GLY A 38 14.25 5.07 -4.49
CA GLY A 38 13.97 6.51 -4.44
C GLY A 38 12.48 6.90 -4.53
N THR A 39 11.57 5.93 -4.64
CA THR A 39 10.13 6.14 -4.45
C THR A 39 9.85 6.52 -2.99
N THR A 40 9.20 7.67 -2.78
CA THR A 40 8.87 8.24 -1.46
C THR A 40 7.37 8.27 -1.18
N GLY A 41 6.52 8.08 -2.19
CA GLY A 41 5.07 8.09 -2.06
C GLY A 41 4.55 9.43 -1.52
N GLY A 42 3.74 9.36 -0.47
CA GLY A 42 3.23 10.53 0.26
C GLY A 42 4.29 11.26 1.11
N GLY A 43 5.50 10.70 1.24
CA GLY A 43 6.60 11.29 2.01
C GLY A 43 6.20 11.59 3.45
N GLY A 44 6.53 12.80 3.92
CA GLY A 44 6.22 13.28 5.26
C GLY A 44 4.80 13.86 5.45
N ALA A 45 3.87 13.65 4.52
CA ALA A 45 2.50 14.13 4.67
C ALA A 45 1.83 13.49 5.90
N ALA A 46 0.99 14.27 6.58
CA ALA A 46 0.22 13.74 7.71
C ALA A 46 -0.69 12.59 7.26
N ALA A 47 -0.69 11.50 8.04
CA ALA A 47 -1.48 10.32 7.74
C ALA A 47 -2.98 10.60 7.92
N VAL A 48 -3.78 10.18 6.95
CA VAL A 48 -5.24 10.19 7.02
C VAL A 48 -5.70 8.74 7.06
N THR A 49 -6.43 8.37 8.11
CA THR A 49 -7.05 7.04 8.19
C THR A 49 -8.38 7.05 7.45
N VAL A 50 -8.58 6.08 6.56
CA VAL A 50 -9.81 5.90 5.80
C VAL A 50 -10.47 4.58 6.19
N THR A 51 -11.80 4.62 6.32
CA THR A 51 -12.63 3.44 6.65
C THR A 51 -13.79 3.26 5.66
N THR A 52 -13.90 4.13 4.66
CA THR A 52 -14.96 4.11 3.65
C THR A 52 -14.39 4.19 2.24
N ALA A 53 -15.13 3.67 1.26
CA ALA A 53 -14.72 3.74 -0.14
C ALA A 53 -14.66 5.19 -0.63
N ALA A 54 -15.61 6.04 -0.21
CA ALA A 54 -15.64 7.45 -0.56
C ALA A 54 -14.36 8.17 -0.10
N ASP A 55 -13.94 7.97 1.15
CA ASP A 55 -12.73 8.59 1.69
C ASP A 55 -11.46 8.08 1.01
N LEU A 56 -11.38 6.77 0.76
CA LEU A 56 -10.26 6.17 0.05
C LEU A 56 -10.14 6.74 -1.37
N ILE A 57 -11.23 6.75 -2.13
CA ILE A 57 -11.26 7.27 -3.51
C ILE A 57 -10.92 8.77 -3.52
N ALA A 58 -11.50 9.55 -2.62
CA ALA A 58 -11.25 10.99 -2.54
C ALA A 58 -9.77 11.30 -2.25
N ASN A 59 -9.17 10.60 -1.28
CA ASN A 59 -7.76 10.83 -0.94
C ASN A 59 -6.80 10.25 -2.00
N ALA A 60 -7.11 9.11 -2.62
CA ALA A 60 -6.30 8.51 -3.68
C ALA A 60 -6.26 9.39 -4.94
N LYS A 61 -7.37 10.06 -5.26
CA LYS A 61 -7.48 10.99 -6.39
C LYS A 61 -6.98 12.41 -6.09
N ALA A 62 -6.86 12.78 -4.81
CA ALA A 62 -6.49 14.13 -4.41
C ALA A 62 -5.15 14.58 -5.00
N SER A 63 -5.02 15.86 -5.31
CA SER A 63 -3.73 16.46 -5.66
C SER A 63 -2.80 16.53 -4.44
N GLY A 64 -1.50 16.63 -4.71
CA GLY A 64 -0.47 16.73 -3.68
C GLY A 64 -0.19 15.42 -2.95
N SER A 65 0.77 15.47 -2.02
CA SER A 65 1.23 14.28 -1.30
C SER A 65 0.23 13.84 -0.23
N LYS A 66 -0.07 12.54 -0.17
CA LYS A 66 -0.95 11.96 0.86
C LYS A 66 -0.41 10.64 1.38
N VAL A 67 -0.46 10.46 2.69
CA VAL A 67 -0.32 9.16 3.35
C VAL A 67 -1.71 8.69 3.77
N ILE A 68 -2.20 7.64 3.13
CA ILE A 68 -3.55 7.09 3.26
C ILE A 68 -3.43 5.76 3.99
N VAL A 69 -4.03 5.68 5.18
CA VAL A 69 -3.99 4.51 6.05
C VAL A 69 -5.35 3.83 6.00
N VAL A 70 -5.43 2.66 5.40
CA VAL A 70 -6.66 1.86 5.26
C VAL A 70 -6.89 1.08 6.54
N LYS A 71 -8.08 1.20 7.13
CA LYS A 71 -8.47 0.46 8.32
C LYS A 71 -9.71 -0.40 8.05
N GLY A 72 -9.58 -1.69 8.34
CA GLY A 72 -10.63 -2.68 8.10
C GLY A 72 -10.85 -2.98 6.63
N THR A 73 -12.05 -3.46 6.30
CA THR A 73 -12.44 -3.79 4.92
C THR A 73 -13.17 -2.63 4.27
N ILE A 74 -12.66 -2.17 3.13
CA ILE A 74 -13.28 -1.12 2.30
C ILE A 74 -13.73 -1.73 0.97
N THR A 75 -15.04 -1.69 0.72
CA THR A 75 -15.63 -2.19 -0.52
C THR A 75 -15.84 -1.07 -1.53
N ALA A 76 -14.97 -1.02 -2.54
CA ALA A 76 -15.08 -0.08 -3.66
C ALA A 76 -15.81 -0.69 -4.87
N ASN A 77 -15.71 -2.01 -5.08
CA ASN A 77 -16.28 -2.73 -6.23
C ASN A 77 -15.92 -2.11 -7.59
N ALA A 78 -14.74 -1.51 -7.68
CA ALA A 78 -14.22 -0.82 -8.85
C ALA A 78 -12.70 -0.61 -8.70
N ALA A 79 -12.05 -0.27 -9.81
CA ALA A 79 -10.68 0.21 -9.78
C ALA A 79 -10.63 1.64 -9.20
N ILE A 80 -9.78 1.84 -8.19
CA ILE A 80 -9.54 3.13 -7.55
C ILE A 80 -8.41 3.82 -8.30
N THR A 81 -8.67 5.00 -8.87
CA THR A 81 -7.60 5.83 -9.44
C THR A 81 -6.70 6.36 -8.34
N ALA A 82 -5.41 6.04 -8.40
CA ALA A 82 -4.39 6.60 -7.51
C ALA A 82 -3.52 7.60 -8.29
N THR A 83 -3.49 8.85 -7.86
CA THR A 83 -2.65 9.90 -8.48
C THR A 83 -1.24 9.91 -7.89
N SER A 84 -0.36 10.74 -8.44
CA SER A 84 1.04 10.83 -8.02
C SER A 84 1.21 11.21 -6.54
N ASN A 85 2.35 10.83 -5.94
CA ASN A 85 2.75 11.15 -4.56
C ASN A 85 1.81 10.58 -3.49
N LYS A 86 1.53 9.28 -3.56
CA LYS A 86 0.64 8.60 -2.62
C LYS A 86 1.37 7.48 -1.91
N THR A 87 1.16 7.38 -0.61
CA THR A 87 1.40 6.15 0.15
C THR A 87 0.04 5.63 0.57
N ILE A 88 -0.38 4.49 0.03
CA ILE A 88 -1.62 3.81 0.39
C ILE A 88 -1.22 2.55 1.13
N ARG A 89 -1.50 2.48 2.44
CA ARG A 89 -1.09 1.35 3.26
C ARG A 89 -2.15 0.84 4.20
N GLY A 90 -2.16 -0.44 4.49
CA GLY A 90 -2.97 -0.98 5.58
C GLY A 90 -2.45 -0.54 6.95
N ILE A 91 -3.39 -0.38 7.89
CA ILE A 91 -3.08 -0.10 9.29
C ILE A 91 -2.52 -1.34 10.02
N ASP A 92 -2.97 -2.52 9.60
CA ASP A 92 -2.65 -3.84 10.13
C ASP A 92 -2.78 -4.90 9.02
N GLU A 93 -2.56 -6.17 9.35
CA GLU A 93 -2.63 -7.30 8.41
C GLU A 93 -4.04 -7.60 7.89
N ASN A 94 -5.09 -7.03 8.49
CA ASN A 94 -6.49 -7.26 8.12
C ASN A 94 -7.04 -6.16 7.20
N ALA A 95 -6.29 -5.09 6.96
CA ALA A 95 -6.67 -4.03 6.06
C ALA A 95 -6.92 -4.58 4.65
N THR A 96 -8.16 -4.45 4.18
CA THR A 96 -8.65 -5.11 2.97
C THR A 96 -9.35 -4.12 2.06
N ILE A 97 -9.06 -4.20 0.76
CA ILE A 97 -9.78 -3.50 -0.29
C ILE A 97 -10.49 -4.56 -1.13
N ILE A 98 -11.81 -4.40 -1.29
CA ILE A 98 -12.59 -5.15 -2.28
C ILE A 98 -12.77 -4.24 -3.50
N GLY A 99 -12.00 -4.50 -4.54
CA GLY A 99 -11.76 -3.61 -5.69
C GLY A 99 -10.35 -3.77 -6.23
N GLY A 100 -9.86 -2.75 -6.94
CA GLY A 100 -8.50 -2.72 -7.48
C GLY A 100 -7.93 -1.31 -7.56
N PHE A 101 -6.80 -1.14 -8.25
CA PHE A 101 -6.18 0.16 -8.51
C PHE A 101 -5.92 0.39 -9.99
N ASP A 102 -6.11 1.64 -10.42
CA ASP A 102 -5.77 2.11 -11.75
C ASP A 102 -4.80 3.30 -11.65
N ILE A 103 -3.61 3.14 -12.22
CA ILE A 103 -2.51 4.09 -12.13
C ILE A 103 -2.07 4.45 -13.55
N ARG A 104 -2.60 5.55 -14.09
CA ARG A 104 -2.28 6.03 -15.45
C ARG A 104 -1.68 7.42 -15.44
N ASP A 105 -0.54 7.56 -16.12
CA ASP A 105 0.22 8.82 -16.22
C ASP A 105 0.62 9.38 -14.85
N GLN A 106 1.00 8.51 -13.91
CA GLN A 106 1.35 8.90 -12.53
C GLN A 106 2.76 8.47 -12.15
N ALA A 107 3.27 9.04 -11.06
CA ALA A 107 4.53 8.61 -10.48
C ALA A 107 4.60 8.75 -8.96
N ASN A 108 5.61 8.10 -8.39
CA ASN A 108 5.94 8.18 -6.96
C ASN A 108 4.79 7.69 -6.07
N ILE A 109 4.48 6.39 -6.18
CA ILE A 109 3.38 5.76 -5.45
C ILE A 109 3.90 4.56 -4.67
N ILE A 110 3.44 4.41 -3.43
CA ILE A 110 3.67 3.23 -2.59
C ILE A 110 2.31 2.62 -2.27
N ILE A 111 2.13 1.32 -2.56
CA ILE A 111 0.97 0.54 -2.12
C ILE A 111 1.48 -0.61 -1.26
N LYS A 112 1.09 -0.65 0.01
CA LYS A 112 1.75 -1.55 0.98
C LYS A 112 0.82 -2.17 2.02
N ASN A 113 1.12 -3.39 2.46
CA ASN A 113 0.47 -4.04 3.60
C ASN A 113 -1.07 -4.08 3.44
N LEU A 114 -1.54 -4.63 2.31
CA LEU A 114 -2.97 -4.66 1.97
C LEU A 114 -3.37 -6.02 1.43
N ASN A 115 -4.56 -6.46 1.83
CA ASN A 115 -5.31 -7.49 1.12
C ASN A 115 -6.13 -6.81 0.01
N ILE A 116 -6.03 -7.31 -1.22
CA ILE A 116 -6.75 -6.80 -2.38
C ILE A 116 -7.54 -7.96 -2.99
N HIS A 117 -8.85 -7.97 -2.74
CA HIS A 117 -9.79 -8.87 -3.38
C HIS A 117 -10.34 -8.19 -4.62
N VAL A 118 -10.00 -8.68 -5.80
CA VAL A 118 -10.38 -8.00 -7.03
C VAL A 118 -11.83 -8.32 -7.38
N VAL A 119 -12.69 -7.33 -7.14
CA VAL A 119 -14.12 -7.41 -7.45
C VAL A 119 -14.53 -6.10 -8.13
N GLY A 120 -15.16 -6.21 -9.30
CA GLY A 120 -15.65 -5.05 -10.06
C GLY A 120 -14.56 -4.24 -10.80
N SER A 121 -13.30 -4.65 -10.74
CA SER A 121 -12.22 -4.20 -11.64
C SER A 121 -11.77 -5.34 -12.54
N VAL A 122 -11.24 -4.97 -13.72
CA VAL A 122 -10.73 -5.94 -14.71
C VAL A 122 -9.45 -6.58 -14.19
N ASP A 123 -8.49 -5.72 -13.85
CA ASP A 123 -7.23 -6.08 -13.19
C ASP A 123 -7.29 -5.78 -11.68
N GLY A 124 -6.41 -6.41 -10.91
CA GLY A 124 -6.18 -6.07 -9.51
C GLY A 124 -5.48 -4.72 -9.37
N ILE A 125 -4.34 -4.56 -10.01
CA ILE A 125 -3.61 -3.29 -10.10
C ILE A 125 -3.10 -3.14 -11.53
N ALA A 126 -3.52 -2.09 -12.22
CA ALA A 126 -3.01 -1.74 -13.54
C ALA A 126 -2.18 -0.46 -13.46
N SER A 127 -0.95 -0.51 -14.01
CA SER A 127 -0.12 0.67 -14.22
C SER A 127 0.21 0.88 -15.71
N GLY A 128 -0.10 2.07 -16.21
CA GLY A 128 0.14 2.49 -17.59
C GLY A 128 0.85 3.85 -17.63
N THR A 129 1.87 3.99 -18.49
CA THR A 129 2.67 5.22 -18.61
C THR A 129 3.17 5.77 -17.26
N SER A 130 3.41 4.89 -16.27
CA SER A 130 3.61 5.29 -14.88
C SER A 130 4.96 4.84 -14.33
N THR A 131 5.56 5.64 -13.44
CA THR A 131 6.93 5.39 -12.96
C THR A 131 7.12 5.52 -11.46
N LYS A 132 8.16 4.89 -10.90
CA LYS A 132 8.51 4.99 -9.47
C LYS A 132 7.35 4.51 -8.59
N ILE A 133 7.01 3.24 -8.73
CA ILE A 133 5.94 2.60 -7.96
C ILE A 133 6.51 1.42 -7.18
N TRP A 134 6.17 1.37 -5.89
CA TRP A 134 6.55 0.27 -5.03
C TRP A 134 5.31 -0.44 -4.48
N TYR A 135 5.21 -1.72 -4.79
CA TYR A 135 4.19 -2.64 -4.29
C TYR A 135 4.86 -3.56 -3.28
N ASP A 136 4.40 -3.54 -2.03
CA ASP A 136 5.06 -4.26 -0.94
C ASP A 136 4.08 -4.94 0.00
N HIS A 137 4.31 -6.20 0.38
CA HIS A 137 3.44 -6.91 1.33
C HIS A 137 1.96 -6.88 0.90
N LEU A 138 1.69 -7.12 -0.38
CA LEU A 138 0.33 -7.19 -0.90
C LEU A 138 -0.11 -8.65 -0.98
N ASN A 139 -1.33 -8.93 -0.55
CA ASN A 139 -2.00 -10.19 -0.82
C ASN A 139 -3.11 -9.91 -1.84
N ILE A 140 -2.87 -10.26 -3.10
CA ILE A 140 -3.77 -9.93 -4.22
C ILE A 140 -4.37 -11.22 -4.74
N TRP A 141 -5.69 -11.29 -4.82
CA TRP A 141 -6.36 -12.47 -5.31
C TRP A 141 -7.64 -12.20 -6.06
N ASP A 142 -7.89 -13.15 -6.96
CA ASP A 142 -8.91 -13.12 -7.99
C ASP A 142 -8.74 -11.91 -8.91
N ALA A 143 -9.16 -12.03 -10.15
CA ALA A 143 -9.26 -10.95 -11.14
C ALA A 143 -9.96 -11.56 -12.36
N SER A 144 -10.66 -10.75 -13.14
CA SER A 144 -11.13 -11.23 -14.45
C SER A 144 -10.02 -11.28 -15.49
N ASP A 145 -8.93 -10.55 -15.28
CA ASP A 145 -7.76 -10.48 -16.14
C ASP A 145 -6.45 -10.63 -15.31
N GLY A 146 -5.62 -9.59 -15.20
CA GLY A 146 -4.35 -9.61 -14.46
C GLY A 146 -4.48 -9.26 -12.97
N LEU A 147 -3.61 -9.79 -12.10
CA LEU A 147 -3.56 -9.34 -10.69
C LEU A 147 -2.71 -8.06 -10.54
N LEU A 148 -1.58 -7.97 -11.23
CA LEU A 148 -0.71 -6.78 -11.25
C LEU A 148 -0.01 -6.63 -12.59
N ASP A 149 -0.38 -5.57 -13.30
CA ASP A 149 0.05 -5.31 -14.66
C ASP A 149 0.85 -4.01 -14.77
N THR A 150 1.94 -4.07 -15.54
CA THR A 150 2.80 -2.94 -15.86
C THR A 150 2.97 -2.83 -17.37
N THR A 151 2.38 -1.78 -17.93
CA THR A 151 2.16 -1.66 -19.38
C THR A 151 2.46 -0.24 -19.88
N LEU A 152 2.38 -0.05 -21.20
CA LEU A 152 2.37 1.25 -21.87
C LEU A 152 3.54 2.16 -21.49
N GLY A 153 4.75 1.63 -21.54
CA GLY A 153 5.98 2.34 -21.26
C GLY A 153 6.17 2.73 -19.80
N SER A 154 5.44 2.10 -18.88
CA SER A 154 5.71 2.19 -17.45
C SER A 154 7.12 1.73 -17.10
N GLY A 155 7.61 2.00 -15.88
CA GLY A 155 8.90 1.50 -15.45
C GLY A 155 9.36 2.04 -14.10
N TYR A 156 10.54 1.65 -13.65
CA TYR A 156 11.03 1.99 -12.31
C TYR A 156 10.08 1.49 -11.22
N GLN A 157 9.69 0.23 -11.31
CA GLN A 157 8.76 -0.39 -10.36
C GLN A 157 9.41 -1.54 -9.61
N THR A 158 8.96 -1.79 -8.38
CA THR A 158 9.39 -2.92 -7.56
C THR A 158 8.16 -3.58 -6.95
N VAL A 159 8.09 -4.90 -7.08
CA VAL A 159 7.10 -5.77 -6.45
C VAL A 159 7.84 -6.68 -5.47
N SER A 160 7.59 -6.50 -4.18
CA SER A 160 8.28 -7.23 -3.14
C SER A 160 7.37 -7.79 -2.06
N TRP A 161 7.64 -9.00 -1.59
CA TRP A 161 6.86 -9.62 -0.51
C TRP A 161 5.35 -9.71 -0.81
N CYS A 162 4.99 -9.78 -2.10
CA CYS A 162 3.62 -9.85 -2.55
C CYS A 162 3.23 -11.30 -2.85
N LYS A 163 2.02 -11.68 -2.45
CA LYS A 163 1.41 -12.97 -2.75
C LYS A 163 0.30 -12.80 -3.79
N PHE A 164 0.36 -13.61 -4.84
CA PHE A 164 -0.61 -13.65 -5.93
C PHE A 164 -1.29 -15.01 -5.97
N TRP A 165 -2.62 -15.06 -5.99
CA TRP A 165 -3.34 -16.33 -6.09
C TRP A 165 -4.76 -16.16 -6.64
N TYR A 166 -5.36 -17.26 -7.05
CA TYR A 166 -6.76 -17.31 -7.47
C TYR A 166 -7.49 -18.32 -6.60
N SER A 167 -8.69 -17.97 -6.16
CA SER A 167 -9.49 -18.77 -5.23
C SER A 167 -10.31 -19.86 -5.93
N SER A 168 -10.59 -19.68 -7.23
CA SER A 168 -11.42 -20.59 -8.02
C SER A 168 -10.78 -21.03 -9.33
N SER A 169 -10.90 -22.32 -9.63
CA SER A 169 -10.55 -22.89 -10.94
C SER A 169 -11.56 -22.56 -12.05
N SER A 170 -12.69 -21.92 -11.71
CA SER A 170 -13.69 -21.47 -12.68
C SER A 170 -13.36 -20.11 -13.32
N LEU A 171 -12.33 -19.42 -12.83
CA LEU A 171 -11.83 -18.19 -13.47
C LEU A 171 -10.96 -18.62 -14.65
N ASP A 172 -11.39 -18.40 -15.88
CA ASP A 172 -10.64 -18.87 -17.07
C ASP A 172 -9.32 -18.11 -17.26
N HIS A 173 -9.29 -16.83 -16.85
CA HIS A 173 -8.10 -16.00 -16.84
C HIS A 173 -7.41 -16.05 -15.47
N ARG A 174 -6.28 -16.75 -15.39
CA ARG A 174 -5.47 -16.89 -14.17
C ARG A 174 -4.02 -16.52 -14.40
N LEU A 175 -3.80 -15.35 -14.99
CA LEU A 175 -2.48 -14.80 -15.28
C LEU A 175 -2.17 -13.72 -14.25
N ALA A 176 -1.21 -13.98 -13.36
CA ALA A 176 -0.98 -13.10 -12.22
C ALA A 176 -0.42 -11.72 -12.63
N SER A 177 0.54 -11.67 -13.54
CA SER A 177 1.20 -10.42 -13.89
C SER A 177 1.58 -10.36 -15.35
N LEU A 178 1.24 -9.23 -15.97
CA LEU A 178 1.67 -8.85 -17.30
C LEU A 178 2.73 -7.72 -17.24
N LEU A 179 3.86 -7.96 -17.89
CA LEU A 179 4.89 -6.95 -18.16
C LEU A 179 4.93 -6.73 -19.67
N SER A 180 4.61 -5.52 -20.11
CA SER A 180 4.33 -5.17 -21.50
C SER A 180 2.93 -5.59 -21.95
N SER A 181 2.22 -4.64 -22.57
CA SER A 181 1.04 -4.96 -23.35
C SER A 181 1.12 -4.23 -24.68
N TRP A 182 0.48 -4.80 -25.68
CA TRP A 182 0.38 -4.20 -26.98
C TRP A 182 -0.62 -3.04 -26.89
N GLY A 183 -0.15 -1.79 -26.80
CA GLY A 183 -0.99 -0.58 -26.72
C GLY A 183 -1.74 -0.25 -28.02
N GLY A 184 -2.04 -1.26 -28.84
CA GLY A 184 -2.67 -1.16 -30.15
C GLY A 184 -1.70 -0.94 -31.33
N SER A 185 -0.39 -0.87 -31.09
CA SER A 185 0.67 -0.53 -32.06
C SER A 185 1.51 -1.75 -32.43
N SER A 186 1.44 -2.30 -33.66
CA SER A 186 2.21 -3.52 -34.05
C SER A 186 3.67 -3.45 -33.58
N ASN A 187 4.04 -4.30 -32.60
CA ASN A 187 5.35 -4.42 -31.93
C ASN A 187 5.64 -3.55 -30.68
N GLY A 188 4.67 -2.85 -30.10
CA GLY A 188 4.81 -2.20 -28.78
C GLY A 188 6.01 -1.23 -28.62
N PRO A 189 6.31 -0.36 -29.60
CA PRO A 189 7.46 0.56 -29.53
C PRO A 189 7.42 1.50 -28.30
N GLU A 190 6.24 1.73 -27.72
CA GLU A 190 6.10 2.49 -26.49
C GLU A 190 6.80 1.84 -25.27
N ASP A 191 7.04 0.54 -25.30
CA ASP A 191 7.65 -0.23 -24.21
C ASP A 191 9.18 -0.37 -24.35
N GLU A 192 9.74 -0.10 -25.53
CA GLU A 192 11.16 -0.30 -25.83
C GLU A 192 12.08 0.50 -24.88
N GLY A 193 13.02 -0.18 -24.23
CA GLY A 193 13.96 0.44 -23.28
C GLY A 193 13.31 0.95 -21.99
N LYS A 194 12.05 0.60 -21.72
CA LYS A 194 11.32 0.95 -20.49
C LYS A 194 11.05 -0.32 -19.67
N LEU A 195 9.92 -0.41 -18.99
CA LEU A 195 9.46 -1.58 -18.21
C LEU A 195 10.52 -2.15 -17.26
N HIS A 196 11.35 -1.28 -16.68
CA HIS A 196 12.31 -1.64 -15.66
C HIS A 196 11.57 -2.01 -14.37
N VAL A 197 11.35 -3.30 -14.15
CA VAL A 197 10.61 -3.82 -12.99
C VAL A 197 11.44 -4.85 -12.22
N THR A 198 11.47 -4.74 -10.90
CA THR A 198 12.08 -5.72 -10.00
C THR A 198 11.00 -6.54 -9.31
N TYR A 199 11.10 -7.87 -9.38
CA TYR A 199 10.34 -8.79 -8.54
C TYR A 199 11.30 -9.47 -7.56
N HIS A 200 11.01 -9.47 -6.26
CA HIS A 200 11.80 -10.21 -5.29
C HIS A 200 11.01 -10.63 -4.04
N HIS A 201 11.33 -11.80 -3.48
CA HIS A 201 10.71 -12.31 -2.25
C HIS A 201 9.18 -12.42 -2.29
N ASN A 202 8.61 -12.70 -3.46
CA ASN A 202 7.18 -12.90 -3.69
C ASN A 202 6.80 -14.39 -3.58
#